data_AF-Q4QQ55-F1
#
_entry.id   AF-Q4QQ55-F1
#
_cell.length_a   1.000
_cell.length_b   1.000
_cell.length_c   1.000
_cell.angle_alpha   90.00
_cell.angle_beta   90.00
_cell.angle_gamma   90.00
#
_symmetry.space_group_name_H-M   'P 1'
#
loop_
_entity.id
_entity.type
_entity.pdbx_description
1 polymer ?
#
loop_
_entity_poly.entity_id
_entity_poly.type
_entity_poly.pdbx_seq_one_letter_code
_entity_poly.pdbx_strand_id
1 'polypeptide(L)'
;DRLQQVGVQQLGDLKRVFTREWPKYCKEYYCLDTFLELYKKDDQLKDVQVYALPNLELGIFVIVDHYQIFVGFLEAEQSESLFKESLLKFKLYGGEQFASMPKRYFNVANDIIQAKNLKLDLDCVTLSLVLSKEEALLFQVEPPAGFSLKPVDIDDAQVINDQWEWSEPDSLSVVRRQILAPDGLLAVLQVKTTYKRRGFGQLIVKEFARQEALLGRDTITEVVPENKASLGLFTKLGFKINDQCHWLMTEPPKGVR
;
A
#
# COMPACT_ATOMS: atom_id res chain seq x y z
N ASP A 1 17.23 17.60 -11.15
CA ASP A 1 16.48 18.22 -10.04
C ASP A 1 16.74 17.55 -8.70
N ARG A 2 16.19 18.10 -7.60
CA ARG A 2 16.30 17.57 -6.24
C ARG A 2 14.90 17.43 -5.65
N LEU A 3 14.67 16.31 -4.95
CA LEU A 3 13.47 16.08 -4.15
C LEU A 3 13.29 17.19 -3.10
N GLN A 4 12.09 17.74 -3.01
CA GLN A 4 11.69 18.77 -2.07
C GLN A 4 10.50 18.27 -1.26
N GLN A 5 10.46 18.61 0.03
CA GLN A 5 9.31 18.30 0.86
C GLN A 5 8.08 19.04 0.32
N VAL A 6 6.95 18.34 0.22
CA VAL A 6 5.71 18.90 -0.33
C VAL A 6 4.66 19.09 0.76
N GLY A 7 3.86 20.15 0.62
CA GLY A 7 2.68 20.38 1.46
C GLY A 7 1.41 19.71 0.93
N VAL A 8 0.33 19.81 1.71
CA VAL A 8 -1.00 19.23 1.40
C VAL A 8 -1.49 19.57 -0.01
N GLN A 9 -1.35 20.83 -0.44
CA GLN A 9 -1.79 21.25 -1.77
C GLN A 9 -1.02 20.52 -2.89
N GLN A 10 0.31 20.50 -2.80
CA GLN A 10 1.17 19.84 -3.78
C GLN A 10 0.94 18.32 -3.80
N LEU A 11 0.69 17.71 -2.65
CA LEU A 11 0.33 16.29 -2.56
C LEU A 11 -1.00 16.01 -3.27
N GLY A 12 -2.01 16.89 -3.12
CA GLY A 12 -3.26 16.83 -3.88
C GLY A 12 -3.05 16.99 -5.39
N ASP A 13 -2.16 17.89 -5.81
CA ASP A 13 -1.81 18.12 -7.22
C ASP A 13 -1.10 16.91 -7.82
N LEU A 14 -0.10 16.37 -7.12
CA LEU A 14 0.64 15.17 -7.48
C LEU A 14 -0.29 13.94 -7.57
N LYS A 15 -1.20 13.76 -6.61
CA LYS A 15 -2.19 12.68 -6.67
C LYS A 15 -3.00 12.72 -7.97
N ARG A 16 -3.41 13.91 -8.42
CA ARG A 16 -4.21 14.08 -9.64
C ARG A 16 -3.47 13.65 -10.91
N VAL A 17 -2.14 13.73 -10.97
CA VAL A 17 -1.42 13.33 -12.20
C VAL A 17 -1.53 11.82 -12.46
N PHE A 18 -1.72 11.01 -11.41
CA PHE A 18 -1.85 9.56 -11.53
C PHE A 18 -3.21 9.08 -12.04
N THR A 19 -4.18 9.98 -12.25
CA THR A 19 -5.46 9.62 -12.88
C THR A 19 -5.40 9.54 -14.41
N ARG A 20 -4.26 9.86 -15.02
CA ARG A 20 -4.08 9.93 -16.49
C ARG A 20 -4.29 8.60 -17.20
N GLU A 21 -3.78 7.52 -16.60
CA GLU A 21 -3.89 6.16 -17.13
C GLU A 21 -4.54 5.28 -16.05
N TRP A 22 -5.86 5.34 -15.91
CA TRP A 22 -6.58 4.51 -14.94
C TRP A 22 -6.89 3.12 -15.53
N PRO A 23 -6.72 2.00 -14.81
CA PRO A 23 -6.25 1.86 -13.42
C PRO A 23 -4.74 1.62 -13.27
N LYS A 24 -3.93 1.81 -14.33
CA LYS A 24 -2.48 1.52 -14.33
C LYS A 24 -1.77 2.09 -13.10
N TYR A 25 -2.02 3.36 -12.76
CA TYR A 25 -1.41 4.02 -11.60
C TYR A 25 -2.33 4.17 -10.38
N CYS A 26 -3.33 3.30 -10.23
CA CYS A 26 -4.25 3.38 -9.10
C CYS A 26 -3.50 3.19 -7.76
N LYS A 27 -2.40 2.43 -7.75
CA LYS A 27 -1.61 2.14 -6.56
C LYS A 27 -0.96 3.41 -6.01
N GLU A 28 -0.29 4.16 -6.88
CA GLU A 28 0.32 5.44 -6.60
C GLU A 28 -0.73 6.46 -6.19
N TYR A 29 -1.87 6.50 -6.91
CA TYR A 29 -3.00 7.36 -6.56
C TYR A 29 -3.50 7.10 -5.12
N TYR A 30 -3.79 5.84 -4.75
CA TYR A 30 -4.31 5.51 -3.41
C TYR A 30 -3.27 5.66 -2.32
N CYS A 31 -1.98 5.41 -2.61
CA CYS A 31 -0.89 5.73 -1.71
C CYS A 31 -0.89 7.24 -1.37
N LEU A 32 -0.91 8.10 -2.39
CA LEU A 32 -0.95 9.55 -2.18
C LEU A 32 -2.26 10.02 -1.53
N ASP A 33 -3.40 9.39 -1.85
CA ASP A 33 -4.69 9.69 -1.22
C ASP A 33 -4.67 9.41 0.29
N THR A 34 -4.10 8.27 0.68
CA THR A 34 -3.93 7.87 2.08
C THR A 34 -3.13 8.91 2.84
N PHE A 35 -1.94 9.26 2.33
CA PHE A 35 -1.10 10.24 3.00
C PHE A 35 -1.74 11.63 2.99
N LEU A 36 -2.49 12.01 1.95
CA LEU A 36 -3.23 13.26 1.92
C LEU A 36 -4.30 13.33 3.02
N GLU A 37 -5.08 12.27 3.20
CA GLU A 37 -6.09 12.21 4.27
C GLU A 37 -5.45 12.16 5.67
N LEU A 38 -4.31 11.49 5.80
CA LEU A 38 -3.49 11.50 7.01
C LEU A 38 -3.04 12.91 7.40
N TYR A 39 -2.43 13.66 6.47
CA TYR A 39 -2.02 15.05 6.71
C TYR A 39 -3.19 15.99 7.03
N LYS A 40 -4.38 15.74 6.49
CA LYS A 40 -5.58 16.52 6.83
C LYS A 40 -6.06 16.27 8.26
N LYS A 41 -5.83 15.08 8.80
CA LYS A 41 -6.21 14.70 10.18
C LYS A 41 -5.18 15.17 11.20
N ASP A 42 -3.90 15.09 10.85
CA ASP A 42 -2.78 15.50 11.68
C ASP A 42 -1.71 16.18 10.81
N ASP A 43 -1.62 17.50 10.91
CA ASP A 43 -0.65 18.30 10.15
C ASP A 43 0.77 18.21 10.74
N GLN A 44 0.93 17.53 11.88
CA GLN A 44 2.19 17.31 12.57
C GLN A 44 2.63 15.84 12.60
N LEU A 45 2.25 15.03 11.61
CA LEU A 45 2.78 13.66 11.44
C LEU A 45 4.32 13.69 11.35
N LYS A 46 4.99 13.62 12.51
CA LYS A 46 6.45 13.80 12.63
C LYS A 46 7.22 12.73 11.86
N ASP A 47 6.60 11.56 11.73
CA ASP A 47 7.20 10.36 11.16
C ASP A 47 6.85 10.15 9.68
N VAL A 48 6.03 11.03 9.09
CA VAL A 48 5.70 11.01 7.66
C VAL A 48 6.36 12.18 6.95
N GLN A 49 7.10 11.90 5.89
CA GLN A 49 7.74 12.89 5.04
C GLN A 49 7.47 12.59 3.58
N VAL A 50 6.81 13.53 2.90
CA VAL A 50 6.50 13.41 1.48
C VAL A 50 7.42 14.33 0.69
N TYR A 51 8.08 13.78 -0.31
CA TYR A 51 8.97 14.48 -1.21
C TYR A 51 8.52 14.33 -2.66
N ALA A 52 8.67 15.37 -3.48
CA ALA A 52 8.46 15.31 -4.92
C ALA A 52 9.49 16.19 -5.66
N LEU A 53 9.60 16.00 -6.98
CA LEU A 53 10.29 16.98 -7.82
C LEU A 53 9.42 18.23 -8.05
N PRO A 54 10.02 19.41 -8.28
CA PRO A 54 9.25 20.64 -8.52
C PRO A 54 8.26 20.52 -9.69
N ASN A 55 8.66 19.78 -10.73
CA ASN A 55 7.77 19.45 -11.83
C ASN A 55 6.90 18.23 -11.47
N LEU A 56 5.76 18.48 -10.83
CA LEU A 56 4.82 17.43 -10.40
C LEU A 56 4.23 16.61 -11.56
N GLU A 57 4.30 17.14 -12.78
CA GLU A 57 3.84 16.47 -14.01
C GLU A 57 4.59 15.17 -14.32
N LEU A 58 5.80 15.02 -13.78
CA LEU A 58 6.59 13.78 -13.87
C LEU A 58 6.06 12.68 -12.94
N GLY A 59 5.19 13.03 -11.99
CA GLY A 59 4.71 12.11 -10.96
C GLY A 59 5.79 11.60 -10.01
N ILE A 60 7.01 12.15 -10.04
CA ILE A 60 8.12 11.64 -9.22
C ILE A 60 7.93 12.00 -7.75
N PHE A 61 7.79 11.00 -6.90
CA PHE A 61 7.68 11.18 -5.46
C PHE A 61 8.40 10.10 -4.64
N VAL A 62 8.70 10.44 -3.39
CA VAL A 62 9.18 9.55 -2.34
C VAL A 62 8.45 9.90 -1.05
N ILE A 63 7.80 8.92 -0.43
CA ILE A 63 7.20 9.05 0.91
C ILE A 63 8.00 8.19 1.85
N VAL A 64 8.45 8.77 2.95
CA VAL A 64 9.03 8.04 4.07
C VAL A 64 8.04 8.05 5.20
N ASP A 65 7.73 6.86 5.70
CA ASP A 65 6.82 6.63 6.81
C ASP A 65 7.46 5.63 7.78
N HIS A 66 8.07 6.14 8.85
CA HIS A 66 8.99 5.37 9.69
C HIS A 66 10.09 4.68 8.86
N TYR A 67 10.07 3.34 8.79
CA TYR A 67 11.01 2.53 8.00
C TYR A 67 10.49 2.25 6.59
N GLN A 68 9.23 2.55 6.28
CA GLN A 68 8.63 2.27 4.98
C GLN A 68 8.90 3.41 4.00
N ILE A 69 9.20 3.04 2.76
CA ILE A 69 9.45 3.93 1.65
C ILE A 69 8.45 3.58 0.55
N PHE A 70 7.65 4.56 0.17
CA PHE A 70 6.77 4.49 -1.00
C PHE A 70 7.31 5.39 -2.08
N VAL A 71 7.26 4.91 -3.32
CA VAL A 71 7.80 5.63 -4.46
C VAL A 71 6.85 5.55 -5.65
N GLY A 72 6.93 6.55 -6.52
CA GLY A 72 6.25 6.53 -7.79
C GLY A 72 6.81 7.53 -8.79
N PHE A 73 6.55 7.25 -10.07
CA PHE A 73 6.72 8.15 -11.21
C PHE A 73 5.76 7.77 -12.34
N LEU A 74 5.42 8.73 -13.20
CA LEU A 74 4.71 8.47 -14.45
C LEU A 74 5.71 8.06 -15.53
N GLU A 75 5.44 6.96 -16.24
CA GLU A 75 6.34 6.50 -17.31
C GLU A 75 6.36 7.50 -18.48
N ALA A 76 7.46 8.24 -18.59
CA ALA A 76 7.76 9.10 -19.72
C ALA A 76 9.27 9.09 -20.03
N GLU A 77 9.65 9.67 -21.16
CA GLU A 77 11.06 9.86 -21.53
C GLU A 77 11.82 10.49 -20.34
N GLN A 78 12.92 9.88 -19.91
CA GLN A 78 13.78 10.31 -18.78
C GLN A 78 13.20 10.14 -17.36
N SER A 79 11.98 9.66 -17.17
CA SER A 79 11.38 9.55 -15.82
C SER A 79 12.17 8.60 -14.92
N GLU A 80 12.55 7.44 -15.45
CA GLU A 80 13.37 6.46 -14.73
C GLU A 80 14.75 7.00 -14.34
N SER A 81 15.43 7.69 -15.26
CA SER A 81 16.76 8.27 -14.99
C SER A 81 16.69 9.40 -13.96
N LEU A 82 15.70 10.29 -14.07
CA LEU A 82 15.50 11.38 -13.11
C LEU A 82 15.13 10.84 -11.72
N PHE A 83 14.31 9.79 -11.68
CA PHE A 83 13.95 9.11 -10.45
C PHE A 83 15.18 8.46 -9.79
N LYS A 84 16.00 7.73 -10.56
CA LYS A 84 17.27 7.14 -10.08
C LYS A 84 18.23 8.21 -9.55
N GLU A 85 18.45 9.29 -10.28
CA GLU A 85 19.29 10.41 -9.84
C GLU A 85 18.78 11.05 -8.54
N SER A 86 17.46 11.12 -8.38
CA SER A 86 16.80 11.66 -7.20
C SER A 86 17.01 10.76 -5.98
N LEU A 87 16.83 9.44 -6.14
CA LEU A 87 17.04 8.45 -5.07
C LEU A 87 18.51 8.28 -4.69
N LEU A 88 19.46 8.43 -5.63
CA LEU A 88 20.89 8.40 -5.30
C LEU A 88 21.26 9.50 -4.28
N LYS A 89 20.63 10.67 -4.39
CA LYS A 89 20.81 11.80 -3.48
C LYS A 89 19.99 11.67 -2.19
N PHE A 90 18.99 10.80 -2.18
CA PHE A 90 18.18 10.51 -1.00
C PHE A 90 18.99 9.68 0.01
N LYS A 91 18.80 9.93 1.31
CA LYS A 91 19.55 9.23 2.35
C LYS A 91 18.81 7.94 2.71
N LEU A 92 19.50 6.82 2.60
CA LEU A 92 19.07 5.49 3.04
C LEU A 92 20.21 4.92 3.86
N TYR A 93 19.88 4.31 4.99
CA TYR A 93 20.82 3.85 6.00
C TYR A 93 20.82 2.33 6.16
N GLY A 94 19.84 1.62 5.62
CA GLY A 94 19.59 0.21 5.90
C GLY A 94 18.53 0.04 6.99
N GLY A 95 17.73 -1.02 6.89
CA GLY A 95 16.55 -1.24 7.73
C GLY A 95 15.27 -0.68 7.11
N GLU A 96 15.35 0.02 5.97
CA GLU A 96 14.17 0.52 5.28
C GLU A 96 13.53 -0.53 4.36
N GLN A 97 12.21 -0.40 4.19
CA GLN A 97 11.36 -1.23 3.36
C GLN A 97 10.82 -0.43 2.18
N PHE A 98 11.17 -0.78 0.93
CA PHE A 98 10.39 -0.35 -0.23
C PHE A 98 9.07 -1.12 -0.24
N ALA A 99 8.01 -0.46 0.20
CA ALA A 99 6.73 -1.09 0.49
C ALA A 99 5.81 -1.06 -0.73
N SER A 100 5.17 -2.19 -1.03
CA SER A 100 4.08 -2.27 -2.02
C SER A 100 4.46 -1.70 -3.41
N MET A 101 5.73 -1.77 -3.78
CA MET A 101 6.31 -0.99 -4.87
C MET A 101 6.00 -1.65 -6.23
N PRO A 102 5.30 -0.96 -7.16
CA PRO A 102 5.08 -1.48 -8.50
C PRO A 102 6.37 -1.95 -9.21
N LYS A 103 6.29 -3.06 -9.95
CA LYS A 103 7.43 -3.71 -10.61
C LYS A 103 8.21 -2.77 -11.52
N ARG A 104 7.55 -1.79 -12.13
CA ARG A 104 8.19 -0.77 -12.97
C ARG A 104 9.28 0.03 -12.24
N TYR A 105 9.28 0.05 -10.91
CA TYR A 105 10.29 0.72 -10.08
C TYR A 105 11.40 -0.21 -9.58
N PHE A 106 11.26 -1.53 -9.76
CA PHE A 106 12.13 -2.55 -9.19
C PHE A 106 13.59 -2.41 -9.60
N ASN A 107 13.86 -2.16 -10.89
CA ASN A 107 15.23 -2.02 -11.38
C ASN A 107 15.93 -0.82 -10.73
N VAL A 108 15.25 0.33 -10.65
CA VAL A 108 15.80 1.52 -10.00
C VAL A 108 16.04 1.26 -8.52
N ALA A 109 15.09 0.65 -7.79
CA ALA A 109 15.27 0.36 -6.38
C ALA A 109 16.48 -0.56 -6.13
N ASN A 110 16.65 -1.62 -6.91
CA ASN A 110 17.81 -2.51 -6.82
C ASN A 110 19.13 -1.78 -7.12
N ASP A 111 19.17 -0.96 -8.17
CA ASP A 111 20.35 -0.15 -8.49
C ASP A 111 20.73 0.77 -7.32
N ILE A 112 19.73 1.35 -6.64
CA ILE A 112 19.95 2.22 -5.47
C ILE A 112 20.46 1.42 -4.28
N ILE A 113 19.89 0.25 -4.00
CA ILE A 113 20.34 -0.66 -2.93
C ILE A 113 21.81 -1.05 -3.15
N GLN A 114 22.16 -1.44 -4.38
CA GLN A 114 23.54 -1.79 -4.75
C GLN A 114 24.49 -0.59 -4.68
N ALA A 115 24.11 0.56 -5.26
CA ALA A 115 24.95 1.76 -5.27
C ALA A 115 25.23 2.31 -3.87
N LYS A 116 24.32 2.08 -2.91
CA LYS A 116 24.47 2.46 -1.51
C LYS A 116 25.06 1.35 -0.63
N ASN A 117 25.43 0.21 -1.22
CA ASN A 117 25.98 -0.96 -0.52
C ASN A 117 25.08 -1.43 0.64
N LEU A 118 23.76 -1.37 0.42
CA LEU A 118 22.75 -1.90 1.35
C LEU A 118 22.58 -3.39 1.09
N LYS A 119 22.39 -4.18 2.15
CA LYS A 119 22.13 -5.61 2.05
C LYS A 119 20.63 -5.85 2.05
N LEU A 120 20.15 -6.68 1.13
CA LEU A 120 18.76 -7.08 1.06
C LEU A 120 18.49 -8.24 2.03
N ASP A 121 17.45 -8.09 2.84
CA ASP A 121 16.97 -9.10 3.80
C ASP A 121 15.75 -9.86 3.22
N LEU A 122 14.83 -9.12 2.59
CA LEU A 122 13.60 -9.67 1.99
C LEU A 122 13.40 -9.13 0.57
N ASP A 123 13.04 -10.02 -0.34
CA ASP A 123 12.39 -9.70 -1.63
C ASP A 123 11.12 -10.53 -1.73
N CYS A 124 9.96 -9.89 -1.58
CA CYS A 124 8.67 -10.54 -1.70
C CYS A 124 7.87 -9.93 -2.85
N VAL A 125 7.32 -10.80 -3.70
CA VAL A 125 6.47 -10.44 -4.81
C VAL A 125 5.01 -10.61 -4.43
N THR A 126 4.19 -9.62 -4.77
CA THR A 126 2.72 -9.67 -4.68
C THR A 126 2.09 -9.36 -6.03
N LEU A 127 0.90 -9.90 -6.25
CA LEU A 127 0.02 -9.47 -7.34
C LEU A 127 -0.85 -8.35 -6.79
N SER A 128 -0.90 -7.23 -7.52
CA SER A 128 -1.82 -6.11 -7.24
C SER A 128 -3.10 -6.32 -8.04
N LEU A 129 -4.22 -6.44 -7.34
CA LEU A 129 -5.52 -6.65 -7.94
C LEU A 129 -6.43 -5.44 -7.69
N VAL A 130 -7.29 -5.15 -8.67
CA VAL A 130 -8.26 -4.07 -8.62
C VAL A 130 -9.67 -4.58 -8.93
N LEU A 131 -10.66 -4.05 -8.24
CA LEU A 131 -12.08 -4.18 -8.55
C LEU A 131 -12.66 -2.77 -8.73
N SER A 132 -13.38 -2.56 -9.85
CA SER A 132 -14.01 -1.26 -10.09
C SER A 132 -15.11 -0.98 -9.07
N LYS A 133 -15.28 0.29 -8.71
CA LYS A 133 -16.38 0.72 -7.84
C LYS A 133 -17.75 0.36 -8.42
N GLU A 134 -17.91 0.41 -9.74
CA GLU A 134 -19.16 0.04 -10.40
C GLU A 134 -19.49 -1.44 -10.17
N GLU A 135 -18.52 -2.34 -10.29
CA GLU A 135 -18.71 -3.77 -9.98
C GLU A 135 -18.94 -3.99 -8.48
N ALA A 136 -18.22 -3.27 -7.61
CA ALA A 136 -18.34 -3.38 -6.16
C ALA A 136 -19.72 -2.93 -5.62
N LEU A 137 -20.33 -1.89 -6.23
CA LEU A 137 -21.67 -1.42 -5.88
C LEU A 137 -22.77 -2.46 -6.15
N LEU A 138 -22.50 -3.47 -6.98
CA LEU A 138 -23.44 -4.57 -7.25
C LEU A 138 -23.43 -5.64 -6.15
N PHE A 139 -22.51 -5.58 -5.20
CA PHE A 139 -22.44 -6.58 -4.14
C PHE A 139 -23.60 -6.45 -3.14
N GLN A 140 -24.30 -7.58 -2.96
CA GLN A 140 -25.19 -7.79 -1.84
C GLN A 140 -24.41 -8.40 -0.67
N VAL A 141 -24.60 -7.80 0.51
CA VAL A 141 -23.89 -8.15 1.74
C VAL A 141 -24.91 -8.38 2.84
N GLU A 142 -25.07 -9.64 3.22
CA GLU A 142 -25.92 -10.04 4.34
C GLU A 142 -25.13 -11.02 5.22
N PRO A 143 -24.87 -10.68 6.50
CA PRO A 143 -24.24 -11.61 7.43
C PRO A 143 -25.12 -12.84 7.65
N PRO A 144 -24.56 -14.06 7.73
CA PRO A 144 -25.35 -15.25 8.05
C PRO A 144 -25.91 -15.18 9.47
N ALA A 145 -27.00 -15.90 9.73
CA ALA A 145 -27.65 -15.94 11.04
C ALA A 145 -26.65 -16.24 12.17
N GLY A 146 -26.71 -15.45 13.24
CA GLY A 146 -25.81 -15.54 14.39
C GLY A 146 -24.49 -14.77 14.23
N PHE A 147 -24.28 -14.04 13.14
CA PHE A 147 -23.12 -13.18 12.90
C PHE A 147 -23.54 -11.76 12.54
N SER A 148 -22.67 -10.80 12.81
CA SER A 148 -22.85 -9.40 12.44
C SER A 148 -21.56 -8.86 11.81
N LEU A 149 -21.68 -7.88 10.92
CA LEU A 149 -20.56 -7.09 10.43
C LEU A 149 -20.48 -5.78 11.20
N LYS A 150 -19.27 -5.36 11.55
CA LYS A 150 -18.99 -4.09 12.22
C LYS A 150 -17.70 -3.50 11.66
N PRO A 151 -17.53 -2.16 11.67
CA PRO A 151 -16.23 -1.55 11.48
C PRO A 151 -15.23 -2.09 12.49
N VAL A 152 -13.97 -2.22 12.07
CA VAL A 152 -12.86 -2.59 12.96
C VAL A 152 -12.59 -1.42 13.91
N ASP A 153 -12.42 -1.71 15.19
CA ASP A 153 -12.09 -0.73 16.21
C ASP A 153 -10.65 -0.92 16.73
N ILE A 154 -10.07 0.08 17.38
CA ILE A 154 -8.73 0.01 17.96
C ILE A 154 -8.59 -1.12 18.99
N ASP A 155 -9.70 -1.46 19.66
CA ASP A 155 -9.77 -2.58 20.61
C ASP A 155 -9.59 -3.95 19.93
N ASP A 156 -9.85 -4.05 18.62
CA ASP A 156 -9.64 -5.27 17.83
C ASP A 156 -8.16 -5.49 17.44
N ALA A 157 -7.30 -4.47 17.61
CA ALA A 157 -5.92 -4.49 17.12
C ALA A 157 -5.12 -5.68 17.67
N GLN A 158 -5.29 -6.01 18.95
CA GLN A 158 -4.59 -7.14 19.56
C GLN A 158 -5.01 -8.47 18.93
N VAL A 159 -6.32 -8.66 18.71
CA VAL A 159 -6.85 -9.88 18.09
C VAL A 159 -6.37 -10.01 16.65
N ILE A 160 -6.30 -8.90 15.90
CA ILE A 160 -5.77 -8.90 14.54
C ILE A 160 -4.29 -9.30 14.55
N ASN A 161 -3.50 -8.66 15.42
CA ASN A 161 -2.07 -8.92 15.55
C ASN A 161 -1.79 -10.39 15.91
N ASP A 162 -2.49 -10.94 16.92
CA ASP A 162 -2.32 -12.32 17.38
C ASP A 162 -2.70 -13.38 16.35
N GLN A 163 -3.47 -13.00 15.31
CA GLN A 163 -3.94 -13.91 14.26
C GLN A 163 -3.21 -13.69 12.93
N TRP A 164 -2.33 -12.70 12.85
CA TRP A 164 -1.57 -12.39 11.65
C TRP A 164 -0.30 -13.25 11.59
N GLU A 165 -0.14 -14.02 10.52
CA GLU A 165 0.99 -14.94 10.34
C GLU A 165 2.35 -14.24 10.33
N TRP A 166 2.37 -12.95 9.96
CA TRP A 166 3.58 -12.12 9.87
C TRP A 166 3.70 -11.15 11.05
N SER A 167 2.97 -11.37 12.14
CA SER A 167 3.08 -10.52 13.33
C SER A 167 4.47 -10.65 13.95
N GLU A 168 5.04 -9.51 14.31
CA GLU A 168 6.28 -9.40 15.07
C GLU A 168 5.99 -8.68 16.40
N PRO A 169 6.88 -8.74 17.41
CA PRO A 169 6.65 -8.07 18.69
C PRO A 169 6.23 -6.59 18.56
N ASP A 170 6.74 -5.89 17.55
CA ASP A 170 6.48 -4.46 17.34
C ASP A 170 5.32 -4.18 16.35
N SER A 171 4.73 -5.21 15.72
CA SER A 171 3.70 -5.04 14.67
C SER A 171 2.37 -4.52 15.20
N LEU A 172 2.10 -4.63 16.51
CA LEU A 172 0.86 -4.13 17.11
C LEU A 172 0.70 -2.61 16.94
N SER A 173 1.80 -1.87 16.98
CA SER A 173 1.80 -0.41 16.76
C SER A 173 1.36 -0.07 15.34
N VAL A 174 1.80 -0.85 14.35
CA VAL A 174 1.44 -0.73 12.94
C VAL A 174 -0.03 -1.08 12.72
N VAL A 175 -0.51 -2.19 13.29
CA VAL A 175 -1.93 -2.58 13.21
C VAL A 175 -2.84 -1.50 13.78
N ARG A 176 -2.51 -0.96 14.96
CA ARG A 176 -3.26 0.15 15.57
C ARG A 176 -3.32 1.37 14.67
N ARG A 177 -2.19 1.74 14.08
CA ARG A 177 -2.11 2.87 13.17
C ARG A 177 -2.95 2.67 11.91
N GLN A 178 -2.92 1.48 11.32
CA GLN A 178 -3.74 1.13 10.14
C GLN A 178 -5.25 1.16 10.43
N ILE A 179 -5.67 0.82 11.65
CA ILE A 179 -7.08 0.95 12.06
C ILE A 179 -7.50 2.42 12.14
N LEU A 180 -6.63 3.29 12.68
CA LEU A 180 -6.91 4.73 12.82
C LEU A 180 -6.79 5.49 11.49
N ALA A 181 -5.93 5.00 10.60
CA ALA A 181 -5.61 5.59 9.32
C ALA A 181 -5.53 4.52 8.22
N PRO A 182 -6.69 3.97 7.80
CA PRO A 182 -6.72 2.97 6.75
C PRO A 182 -6.28 3.58 5.42
N ASP A 183 -5.48 2.82 4.67
CA ASP A 183 -4.87 3.22 3.40
C ASP A 183 -5.67 2.82 2.16
N GLY A 184 -6.94 2.43 2.37
CA GLY A 184 -7.84 1.95 1.31
C GLY A 184 -7.40 0.62 0.68
N LEU A 185 -6.29 0.02 1.13
CA LEU A 185 -5.85 -1.29 0.70
C LEU A 185 -6.58 -2.35 1.53
N LEU A 186 -7.25 -3.27 0.84
CA LEU A 186 -7.75 -4.46 1.51
C LEU A 186 -6.58 -5.39 1.84
N ALA A 187 -6.05 -5.25 3.06
CA ALA A 187 -4.92 -6.03 3.56
C ALA A 187 -5.34 -6.91 4.76
N VAL A 188 -4.44 -7.82 5.16
CA VAL A 188 -4.57 -8.66 6.37
C VAL A 188 -5.91 -9.42 6.46
N LEU A 189 -6.49 -9.81 5.31
CA LEU A 189 -7.73 -10.60 5.28
C LEU A 189 -7.51 -11.97 5.91
N GLN A 190 -8.14 -12.23 7.04
CA GLN A 190 -8.02 -13.48 7.77
C GLN A 190 -9.37 -13.97 8.30
N VAL A 191 -9.54 -15.29 8.32
CA VAL A 191 -10.68 -15.94 8.98
C VAL A 191 -10.13 -16.97 9.97
N LYS A 192 -10.56 -16.89 11.23
CA LYS A 192 -10.21 -17.86 12.28
C LYS A 192 -10.40 -19.29 11.76
N THR A 193 -9.44 -20.18 12.03
CA THR A 193 -9.42 -21.54 11.48
C THR A 193 -10.71 -22.31 11.71
N THR A 194 -11.33 -22.17 12.89
CA THR A 194 -12.61 -22.80 13.26
C THR A 194 -13.84 -22.26 12.49
N TYR A 195 -13.69 -21.15 11.76
CA TYR A 195 -14.76 -20.51 10.97
C TYR A 195 -14.46 -20.47 9.46
N LYS A 196 -13.36 -21.08 8.99
CA LYS A 196 -13.02 -21.16 7.56
C LYS A 196 -14.08 -21.94 6.77
N ARG A 197 -14.12 -21.71 5.45
CA ARG A 197 -15.06 -22.36 4.49
C ARG A 197 -16.55 -22.10 4.74
N ARG A 198 -16.88 -21.02 5.45
CA ARG A 198 -18.27 -20.58 5.72
C ARG A 198 -18.69 -19.30 4.99
N GLY A 199 -17.87 -18.85 4.04
CA GLY A 199 -18.15 -17.63 3.25
C GLY A 199 -17.72 -16.31 3.90
N PHE A 200 -17.19 -16.30 5.13
CA PHE A 200 -16.81 -15.05 5.82
C PHE A 200 -15.75 -14.22 5.09
N GLY A 201 -14.73 -14.86 4.49
CA GLY A 201 -13.73 -14.11 3.71
C GLY A 201 -14.40 -13.34 2.57
N GLN A 202 -15.29 -14.00 1.82
CA GLN A 202 -16.05 -13.38 0.75
C GLN A 202 -16.98 -12.25 1.25
N LEU A 203 -17.61 -12.44 2.41
CA LEU A 203 -18.47 -11.45 3.03
C LEU A 203 -17.68 -10.16 3.35
N ILE A 204 -16.50 -10.29 3.95
CA ILE A 204 -15.63 -9.15 4.28
C ILE A 204 -15.15 -8.44 3.02
N VAL A 205 -14.65 -9.17 2.00
CA VAL A 205 -14.20 -8.54 0.75
C VAL A 205 -15.33 -7.75 0.08
N LYS A 206 -16.53 -8.31 0.02
CA LYS A 206 -17.68 -7.63 -0.58
C LYS A 206 -18.07 -6.37 0.18
N GLU A 207 -18.14 -6.43 1.51
CA GLU A 207 -18.51 -5.27 2.32
C GLU A 207 -17.46 -4.18 2.25
N PHE A 208 -16.18 -4.52 2.38
CA PHE A 208 -15.08 -3.57 2.23
C PHE A 208 -15.14 -2.88 0.87
N ALA A 209 -15.25 -3.66 -0.21
CA ALA A 209 -15.30 -3.12 -1.56
C ALA A 209 -16.52 -2.21 -1.79
N ARG A 210 -17.68 -2.59 -1.25
CA ARG A 210 -18.89 -1.78 -1.31
C ARG A 210 -18.73 -0.44 -0.57
N GLN A 211 -18.05 -0.43 0.58
CA GLN A 211 -17.78 0.79 1.34
C GLN A 211 -16.81 1.73 0.60
N GLU A 212 -15.70 1.22 0.05
CA GLU A 212 -14.80 2.02 -0.79
C GLU A 212 -15.54 2.58 -2.01
N ALA A 213 -16.41 1.79 -2.63
CA ALA A 213 -17.19 2.22 -3.79
C ALA A 213 -18.20 3.33 -3.46
N LEU A 214 -18.80 3.31 -2.26
CA LEU A 214 -19.64 4.41 -1.75
C LEU A 214 -18.86 5.71 -1.56
N LEU A 215 -17.55 5.62 -1.31
CA LEU A 215 -16.64 6.77 -1.28
C LEU A 215 -16.14 7.16 -2.68
N GLY A 216 -16.63 6.49 -3.74
CA GLY A 216 -16.24 6.74 -5.12
C GLY A 216 -14.90 6.13 -5.53
N ARG A 217 -14.37 5.19 -4.73
CA ARG A 217 -13.07 4.53 -4.92
C ARG A 217 -13.22 3.11 -5.43
N ASP A 218 -12.33 2.73 -6.34
CA ASP A 218 -12.08 1.34 -6.67
C ASP A 218 -11.40 0.64 -5.50
N THR A 219 -11.59 -0.68 -5.38
CA THR A 219 -10.94 -1.47 -4.33
C THR A 219 -9.64 -2.05 -4.85
N ILE A 220 -8.55 -1.83 -4.13
CA ILE A 220 -7.26 -2.48 -4.40
C ILE A 220 -6.90 -3.48 -3.29
N THR A 221 -6.21 -4.55 -3.67
CA THR A 221 -5.68 -5.56 -2.74
C THR A 221 -4.36 -6.09 -3.28
N GLU A 222 -3.53 -6.64 -2.39
CA GLU A 222 -2.36 -7.40 -2.78
C GLU A 222 -2.42 -8.85 -2.28
N VAL A 223 -1.95 -9.77 -3.11
CA VAL A 223 -1.93 -11.19 -2.78
C VAL A 223 -0.62 -11.81 -3.25
N VAL A 224 0.07 -12.50 -2.35
CA VAL A 224 1.25 -13.31 -2.72
C VAL A 224 0.83 -14.42 -3.70
N PRO A 225 1.57 -14.66 -4.80
CA PRO A 225 1.21 -15.64 -5.84
C PRO A 225 0.91 -17.05 -5.31
N GLU A 226 1.52 -17.44 -4.20
CA GLU A 226 1.40 -18.74 -3.54
C GLU A 226 0.05 -18.90 -2.82
N ASN A 227 -0.60 -17.80 -2.43
CA ASN A 227 -1.89 -17.82 -1.73
C ASN A 227 -3.05 -18.05 -2.71
N LYS A 228 -3.15 -19.29 -3.20
CA LYS A 228 -4.19 -19.72 -4.16
C LYS A 228 -5.61 -19.55 -3.61
N ALA A 229 -5.79 -19.59 -2.29
CA ALA A 229 -7.09 -19.42 -1.66
C ALA A 229 -7.60 -17.97 -1.81
N SER A 230 -6.77 -16.98 -1.48
CA SER A 230 -7.11 -15.56 -1.67
C SER A 230 -7.20 -15.22 -3.14
N LEU A 231 -6.28 -15.67 -3.99
CA LEU A 231 -6.37 -15.43 -5.44
C LEU A 231 -7.68 -15.96 -6.03
N GLY A 232 -8.05 -17.22 -5.71
CA GLY A 232 -9.31 -17.79 -6.15
C GLY A 232 -10.53 -17.02 -5.64
N LEU A 233 -10.49 -16.51 -4.40
CA LEU A 233 -11.54 -15.68 -3.83
C LEU A 233 -11.69 -14.36 -4.59
N PHE A 234 -10.60 -13.61 -4.77
CA PHE A 234 -10.63 -12.31 -5.43
C PHE A 234 -11.03 -12.43 -6.90
N THR A 235 -10.46 -13.39 -7.64
CA THR A 235 -10.85 -13.64 -9.04
C THR A 235 -12.34 -13.98 -9.16
N LYS A 236 -12.89 -14.80 -8.26
CA LYS A 236 -14.33 -15.12 -8.23
C LYS A 236 -15.20 -13.87 -7.99
N LEU A 237 -14.68 -12.89 -7.25
CA LEU A 237 -15.35 -11.63 -6.96
C LEU A 237 -15.17 -10.57 -8.06
N GLY A 238 -14.48 -10.88 -9.14
CA GLY A 238 -14.31 -9.97 -10.29
C GLY A 238 -13.06 -9.10 -10.24
N PHE A 239 -12.21 -9.26 -9.22
CA PHE A 239 -10.93 -8.57 -9.16
C PHE A 239 -10.03 -9.02 -10.32
N LYS A 240 -9.33 -8.07 -10.92
CA LYS A 240 -8.40 -8.29 -12.03
C LYS A 240 -6.99 -7.93 -11.57
N ILE A 241 -6.01 -8.73 -11.97
CA ILE A 241 -4.60 -8.39 -11.78
C ILE A 241 -4.31 -7.16 -12.64
N ASN A 242 -3.86 -6.09 -11.99
CA ASN A 242 -3.50 -4.82 -12.63
C ASN A 242 -1.99 -4.64 -12.73
N ASP A 243 -1.26 -5.10 -11.70
CA ASP A 243 0.20 -4.98 -11.65
C ASP A 243 0.83 -6.09 -10.79
N GLN A 244 2.15 -6.14 -10.78
CA GLN A 244 2.96 -6.87 -9.83
C GLN A 244 3.66 -5.85 -8.92
N CYS A 245 3.70 -6.10 -7.61
CA CYS A 245 4.42 -5.27 -6.66
C CYS A 245 5.56 -6.07 -5.99
N HIS A 246 6.55 -5.35 -5.49
CA HIS A 246 7.69 -5.84 -4.75
C HIS A 246 7.74 -5.19 -3.38
N TRP A 247 8.10 -6.00 -2.40
CA TRP A 247 8.39 -5.61 -1.03
C TRP A 247 9.86 -5.93 -0.78
N LEU A 248 10.70 -4.88 -0.77
CA LEU A 248 12.14 -5.03 -0.58
C LEU A 248 12.51 -4.51 0.81
N MET A 249 13.04 -5.35 1.69
CA MET A 249 13.54 -4.96 3.01
C MET A 249 15.06 -4.99 3.01
N THR A 250 15.71 -3.93 3.47
CA THR A 250 17.16 -3.91 3.68
C THR A 250 17.51 -4.22 5.13
N GLU A 251 18.67 -4.85 5.36
CA GLU A 251 19.17 -5.10 6.70
C GLU A 251 19.55 -3.78 7.40
N PRO A 252 19.24 -3.62 8.70
CA PRO A 252 19.73 -2.48 9.46
C PRO A 252 21.26 -2.52 9.57
N PRO A 253 21.94 -1.36 9.72
CA PRO A 253 23.36 -1.31 10.01
C PRO A 253 23.73 -2.19 11.19
N LYS A 254 24.88 -2.88 11.09
CA LYS A 254 25.42 -3.67 12.21
C LYS A 254 25.54 -2.78 13.46
N GLY A 255 24.85 -3.17 14.53
CA GLY A 255 24.93 -2.51 15.83
C GLY A 255 23.76 -1.58 16.17
N VAL A 256 22.73 -1.50 15.32
CA VAL A 256 21.47 -0.83 15.62
C VAL A 256 20.39 -1.92 15.76
N ARG A 257 19.83 -2.07 16.96
CA ARG A 257 18.58 -2.80 17.22
C ARG A 257 17.52 -1.79 17.59
#